data_AF-A0A7W7WTE1-F1
#
_entry.id   AF-A0A7W7WTE1-F1
#
_cell.length_a   1.000
_cell.length_b   1.000
_cell.length_c   1.000
_cell.angle_alpha   90.00
_cell.angle_beta   90.00
_cell.angle_gamma   90.00
#
_symmetry.space_group_name_H-M   'P 1'
#
loop_
_entity.id
_entity.type
_entity.pdbx_description
1 polymer ?
#
loop_
_entity_poly.entity_id
_entity_poly.type
_entity_poly.pdbx_seq_one_letter_code
_entity_poly.pdbx_strand_id
1 'polypeptide(L)'
;MTAPEPVLSIEDQNAILGSVTTLLVQRLPGDWEQLWVDFRMMGRHLEVDANGVTIFGRAFAWELPEEALPFFVQLRDGMATSTRGTWYSLKFHLVHPDTYSAEFNRDVDPEWTHRPLERHYLEELDAYPRPAEAIPDWLRTRAGLEAPTSALFLAPVFDGLDEQGAPVFQRPGVHPQELDDVLAYLENAPVVLAARSYGQDALKPDAAPAVPLTFHTDGTWVWPGGVAYYLRTHAVAPVPQLVQHIRDNDYHVPEVDDDTQKAAAALATGQAEGAPLPPFTPRVIDESDRRVLEKLRERLVAYGVDENEYGILEPRLDALVVEPAPGPEGWQVQFWDSSRGPQGRPRVYPHAVDAAKVLLAELLWSREPVRRDATPTAGIPVRPVVDIQPLPDEPPLSLFRDREPVLLEAGVELDRFGSEEGNLTYAAGTMFGNRSLPPDWLNRRYHVYRVQRPVPALKGVAVPWFGQVGGGTGYFLNRPVRDLLADGSLVEVSEATTQPPAPRV
;
A
#
# COMPACT_ATOMS: atom_id res chain seq x y z
N MET A 1 -6.41 -57.41 -2.61
CA MET A 1 -5.01 -57.43 -2.15
C MET A 1 -5.04 -57.12 -0.67
N THR A 2 -4.65 -58.10 0.15
CA THR A 2 -4.65 -58.03 1.61
C THR A 2 -3.72 -56.91 2.06
N ALA A 3 -4.21 -56.02 2.93
CA ALA A 3 -3.39 -54.96 3.53
C ALA A 3 -2.26 -55.62 4.36
N PRO A 4 -1.03 -55.08 4.37
CA PRO A 4 0.04 -55.65 5.18
C PRO A 4 -0.31 -55.46 6.67
N GLU A 5 -0.31 -56.57 7.40
CA GLU A 5 -0.52 -56.62 8.85
C GLU A 5 0.62 -55.94 9.60
N PRO A 6 0.39 -55.42 10.82
CA PRO A 6 1.46 -54.93 11.68
C PRO A 6 2.53 -56.02 11.87
N VAL A 7 3.80 -55.60 11.85
CA VAL A 7 4.95 -56.52 11.89
C VAL A 7 5.06 -57.23 13.25
N LEU A 8 4.59 -56.61 14.34
CA LEU A 8 4.54 -57.20 15.69
C LEU A 8 3.15 -57.71 16.04
N SER A 9 3.08 -58.97 16.49
CA SER A 9 1.88 -59.53 17.09
C SER A 9 1.59 -58.89 18.46
N ILE A 10 0.36 -59.04 18.97
CA ILE A 10 -0.01 -58.59 20.32
C ILE A 10 0.87 -59.27 21.39
N GLU A 11 1.25 -60.53 21.16
CA GLU A 11 2.14 -61.28 22.06
C GLU A 11 3.54 -60.67 22.11
N ASP A 12 4.11 -60.30 20.95
CA ASP A 12 5.41 -59.65 20.86
C ASP A 12 5.40 -58.25 21.48
N GLN A 13 4.31 -57.49 21.29
CA GLN A 13 4.11 -56.19 21.93
C GLN A 13 4.10 -56.32 23.46
N ASN A 14 3.37 -57.30 23.99
CA ASN A 14 3.33 -57.58 25.43
C ASN A 14 4.69 -58.07 25.97
N ALA A 15 5.44 -58.84 25.19
CA ALA A 15 6.79 -59.28 25.56
C ALA A 15 7.77 -58.10 25.65
N ILE A 16 7.69 -57.14 24.73
CA ILE A 16 8.49 -55.91 24.77
C ILE A 16 8.08 -55.05 25.99
N LEU A 17 6.79 -54.85 26.23
CA LEU A 17 6.28 -54.10 27.38
C LEU A 17 6.67 -54.77 28.72
N GLY A 18 6.67 -56.10 28.80
CA GLY A 18 7.16 -56.84 29.95
C GLY A 18 8.67 -56.70 30.17
N SER A 19 9.45 -56.65 29.09
CA SER A 19 10.91 -56.47 29.14
C SER A 19 11.29 -55.08 29.64
N VAL A 20 10.64 -54.02 29.12
CA VAL A 20 10.86 -52.67 29.63
C VAL A 20 10.38 -52.55 31.08
N THR A 21 9.24 -53.15 31.45
CA THR A 21 8.76 -53.18 32.84
C THR A 21 9.82 -53.76 33.78
N THR A 22 10.38 -54.92 33.43
CA THR A 22 11.42 -55.58 34.22
C THR A 22 12.65 -54.67 34.39
N LEU A 23 13.07 -53.99 33.32
CA LEU A 23 14.17 -53.03 33.35
C LEU A 23 13.87 -51.85 34.28
N LEU A 24 12.67 -51.25 34.19
CA LEU A 24 12.30 -50.10 35.03
C LEU A 24 12.25 -50.47 36.50
N VAL A 25 11.61 -51.60 36.85
CA VAL A 25 11.51 -52.08 38.24
C VAL A 25 12.90 -52.29 38.88
N GLN A 26 13.90 -52.74 38.11
CA GLN A 26 15.27 -52.91 38.61
C GLN A 26 16.01 -51.59 38.88
N ARG A 27 15.57 -50.48 38.29
CA ARG A 27 16.22 -49.16 38.38
C ARG A 27 15.48 -48.18 39.28
N LEU A 28 14.22 -48.47 39.62
CA LEU A 28 13.41 -47.63 40.49
C LEU A 28 13.91 -47.65 41.95
N PRO A 29 13.71 -46.56 42.71
CA PRO A 29 14.03 -46.50 44.13
C PRO A 29 13.30 -47.59 44.92
N GLY A 30 13.91 -48.18 45.94
CA GLY A 30 13.31 -49.34 46.65
C GLY A 30 11.98 -49.07 47.38
N ASP A 31 11.56 -47.82 47.52
CA ASP A 31 10.31 -47.39 48.16
C ASP A 31 9.26 -46.86 47.16
N TRP A 32 9.42 -47.12 45.85
CA TRP A 32 8.48 -46.70 44.82
C TRP A 32 7.10 -47.40 44.95
N GLU A 33 6.03 -46.72 44.54
CA GLU A 33 4.67 -47.27 44.47
C GLU A 33 4.10 -47.16 43.05
N GLN A 34 4.26 -46.00 42.41
CA GLN A 34 3.77 -45.74 41.06
C GLN A 34 4.78 -44.93 40.23
N LEU A 35 4.81 -45.17 38.93
CA LEU A 35 5.61 -44.45 37.95
C LEU A 35 4.75 -44.13 36.72
N TRP A 36 4.82 -42.89 36.24
CA TRP A 36 4.28 -42.45 34.96
C TRP A 36 5.44 -42.07 34.03
N VAL A 37 5.41 -42.57 32.81
CA VAL A 37 6.33 -42.24 31.73
C VAL A 37 5.52 -41.74 30.55
N ASP A 38 5.73 -40.47 30.19
CA ASP A 38 5.17 -39.86 28.99
C ASP A 38 6.26 -39.80 27.93
N PHE A 39 6.14 -40.63 26.90
CA PHE A 39 7.06 -40.71 25.78
C PHE A 39 6.42 -40.06 24.54
N ARG A 40 7.13 -39.16 23.87
CA ARG A 40 6.65 -38.44 22.67
C ARG A 40 7.76 -38.43 21.62
N MET A 41 7.44 -38.85 20.40
CA MET A 41 8.43 -38.87 19.31
C MET A 41 7.81 -38.45 17.97
N MET A 42 8.55 -37.63 17.23
CA MET A 42 8.20 -37.13 15.90
C MET A 42 9.46 -37.11 15.05
N GLY A 43 9.57 -38.01 14.07
CA GLY A 43 10.81 -38.19 13.32
C GLY A 43 11.98 -38.42 14.29
N ARG A 44 13.00 -37.55 14.24
CA ARG A 44 14.15 -37.61 15.15
C ARG A 44 14.02 -36.78 16.43
N HIS A 45 12.92 -36.05 16.63
CA HIS A 45 12.66 -35.29 17.85
C HIS A 45 12.01 -36.19 18.90
N LEU A 46 12.62 -36.30 20.08
CA LEU A 46 12.20 -37.18 21.17
C LEU A 46 12.14 -36.40 22.48
N GLU A 47 11.01 -36.50 23.18
CA GLU A 47 10.85 -36.02 24.55
C GLU A 47 10.32 -37.15 25.44
N VAL A 48 10.88 -37.27 26.64
CA VAL A 48 10.45 -38.23 27.65
C VAL A 48 10.41 -37.55 29.00
N ASP A 49 9.27 -37.63 29.66
CA ASP A 49 9.09 -37.20 31.03
C ASP A 49 8.74 -38.41 31.90
N ALA A 50 9.45 -38.60 33.02
CA ALA A 50 9.14 -39.67 33.95
C ALA A 50 9.06 -39.15 35.39
N ASN A 51 7.96 -39.48 36.06
CA ASN A 51 7.68 -39.04 37.42
C ASN A 51 7.05 -40.19 38.20
N GLY A 52 7.37 -40.31 39.48
CA GLY A 52 6.85 -41.36 40.33
C GLY A 52 6.40 -40.87 41.68
N VAL A 53 5.74 -41.76 42.43
CA VAL A 53 5.33 -41.56 43.81
C VAL A 53 5.82 -42.75 44.63
N THR A 54 6.36 -42.49 45.81
CA THR A 54 6.79 -43.52 46.77
C THR A 54 5.61 -44.01 47.61
N ILE A 55 5.77 -45.15 48.30
CA ILE A 55 4.78 -45.70 49.24
C ILE A 55 4.40 -44.74 50.38
N PHE A 56 5.17 -43.67 50.58
CA PHE A 56 4.91 -42.61 51.55
C PHE A 56 4.13 -41.42 50.96
N GLY A 57 3.69 -41.51 49.70
CA GLY A 57 2.96 -40.46 48.99
C GLY A 57 3.84 -39.30 48.51
N ARG A 58 5.18 -39.45 48.51
CA ARG A 58 6.11 -38.40 48.05
C ARG A 58 6.36 -38.53 46.56
N ALA A 59 6.14 -37.46 45.80
CA ALA A 59 6.49 -37.40 44.38
C ALA A 59 8.01 -37.26 44.18
N PHE A 60 8.53 -37.90 43.14
CA PHE A 60 9.91 -37.77 42.68
C PHE A 60 9.97 -37.68 41.15
N ALA A 61 10.81 -36.78 40.65
CA ALA A 61 11.20 -36.78 39.25
C ALA A 61 12.21 -37.92 39.02
N TRP A 62 12.12 -38.58 37.87
CA TRP A 62 12.97 -39.70 37.54
C TRP A 62 13.45 -39.60 36.10
N GLU A 63 14.72 -39.90 35.86
CA GLU A 63 15.26 -39.96 34.51
C GLU A 63 15.07 -41.38 33.97
N LEU A 64 14.42 -41.49 32.81
CA LEU A 64 14.24 -42.78 32.17
C LEU A 64 15.62 -43.31 31.70
N PRO A 65 16.01 -44.56 32.06
CA PRO A 65 17.25 -45.16 31.57
C PRO A 65 17.30 -45.20 30.03
N GLU A 66 18.42 -44.82 29.43
CA GLU A 66 18.59 -44.82 27.97
C GLU A 66 18.35 -46.20 27.36
N GLU A 67 18.64 -47.28 28.09
CA GLU A 67 18.39 -48.66 27.67
C GLU A 67 16.90 -48.99 27.50
N ALA A 68 16.00 -48.18 28.08
CA ALA A 68 14.57 -48.32 27.91
C ALA A 68 14.07 -47.76 26.56
N LEU A 69 14.75 -46.75 26.00
CA LEU A 69 14.31 -46.06 24.78
C LEU A 69 14.18 -46.99 23.57
N PRO A 70 15.12 -47.92 23.30
CA PRO A 70 15.01 -48.84 22.18
C PRO A 70 13.74 -49.70 22.21
N PHE A 71 13.21 -50.05 23.39
CA PHE A 71 11.97 -50.82 23.49
C PHE A 71 10.75 -50.01 23.01
N PHE A 72 10.68 -48.72 23.36
CA PHE A 72 9.60 -47.84 22.89
C PHE A 72 9.70 -47.55 21.39
N VAL A 73 10.92 -47.36 20.87
CA VAL A 73 11.14 -47.21 19.42
C VAL A 73 10.79 -48.50 18.68
N GLN A 74 11.18 -49.67 19.21
CA GLN A 74 10.83 -50.97 18.62
C GLN A 74 9.30 -51.20 18.59
N LEU A 75 8.59 -50.80 19.65
CA LEU A 75 7.12 -50.82 19.66
C LEU A 75 6.55 -49.89 18.59
N ARG A 76 7.12 -48.69 18.42
CA ARG A 76 6.69 -47.74 17.40
C ARG A 76 6.87 -48.30 16.00
N ASP A 77 8.04 -48.86 15.71
CA ASP A 77 8.37 -49.47 14.43
C ASP A 77 7.44 -50.65 14.10
N GLY A 78 7.28 -51.56 15.05
CA GLY A 78 6.54 -52.79 14.79
C GLY A 78 5.01 -52.66 14.85
N MET A 79 4.48 -51.59 15.46
CA MET A 79 3.06 -51.25 15.45
C MET A 79 2.67 -50.35 14.26
N ALA A 80 3.64 -49.94 13.44
CA ALA A 80 3.37 -49.16 12.24
C ALA A 80 2.60 -50.00 11.20
N THR A 81 1.65 -49.37 10.52
CA THR A 81 0.89 -50.00 9.43
C THR A 81 0.93 -49.12 8.21
N SER A 82 0.88 -49.72 7.01
CA SER A 82 0.87 -48.95 5.76
C SER A 82 -0.42 -48.15 5.55
N THR A 83 -1.45 -48.37 6.38
CA THR A 83 -2.75 -47.69 6.25
C THR A 83 -2.89 -46.50 7.19
N ARG A 84 -2.18 -46.48 8.32
CA ARG A 84 -2.30 -45.41 9.33
C ARG A 84 -0.97 -44.87 9.86
N GLY A 85 0.17 -45.44 9.47
CA GLY A 85 1.45 -45.13 10.10
C GLY A 85 1.53 -45.71 11.51
N THR A 86 2.19 -44.99 12.42
CA THR A 86 2.42 -45.39 13.81
C THR A 86 1.78 -44.40 14.81
N TRP A 87 1.98 -44.61 16.11
CA TRP A 87 1.53 -43.75 17.20
C TRP A 87 2.54 -42.65 17.53
N TYR A 88 2.08 -41.48 17.99
CA TYR A 88 2.89 -40.28 18.22
C TYR A 88 3.37 -40.13 19.67
N SER A 89 2.56 -40.56 20.63
CA SER A 89 2.93 -40.58 22.05
C SER A 89 2.41 -41.83 22.77
N LEU A 90 3.10 -42.18 23.87
CA LEU A 90 2.78 -43.27 24.77
C LEU A 90 2.71 -42.73 26.20
N LYS A 91 1.62 -43.05 26.90
CA LYS A 91 1.54 -42.92 28.36
C LYS A 91 1.67 -44.29 28.98
N PHE A 92 2.74 -44.51 29.73
CA PHE A 92 3.03 -45.76 30.40
C PHE A 92 2.92 -45.56 31.91
N HIS A 93 2.01 -46.29 32.55
CA HIS A 93 1.79 -46.23 33.99
C HIS A 93 2.14 -47.58 34.60
N LEU A 94 3.03 -47.57 35.59
CA LEU A 94 3.52 -48.75 36.30
C LEU A 94 3.17 -48.63 37.78
N VAL A 95 2.62 -49.70 38.34
CA VAL A 95 2.23 -49.84 39.74
C VAL A 95 2.95 -51.03 40.34
N HIS A 96 3.52 -50.85 41.53
CA HIS A 96 4.25 -51.89 42.23
C HIS A 96 3.38 -53.15 42.44
N PRO A 97 3.92 -54.37 42.22
CA PRO A 97 5.32 -54.66 41.90
C PRO A 97 5.67 -54.59 40.41
N ASP A 98 4.73 -54.85 39.51
CA ASP A 98 4.98 -55.00 38.06
C ASP A 98 3.72 -54.79 37.19
N THR A 99 2.63 -54.30 37.76
CA THR A 99 1.37 -54.10 37.03
C THR A 99 1.47 -52.83 36.20
N TYR A 100 1.31 -52.92 34.88
CA TYR A 100 1.42 -51.77 33.99
C TYR A 100 0.20 -51.58 33.10
N SER A 101 0.02 -50.35 32.63
CA SER A 101 -0.85 -49.98 31.51
C SER A 101 -0.09 -49.10 30.52
N ALA A 102 -0.45 -49.22 29.24
CA ALA A 102 0.16 -48.50 28.14
C ALA A 102 -0.92 -47.95 27.21
N GLU A 103 -0.98 -46.63 27.05
CA GLU A 103 -1.93 -45.95 26.19
C GLU A 103 -1.21 -45.26 25.03
N PHE A 104 -1.58 -45.59 23.80
CA PHE A 104 -0.96 -45.06 22.58
C PHE A 104 -1.87 -44.06 21.89
N ASN A 105 -1.34 -42.86 21.64
CA ASN A 105 -2.04 -41.82 20.88
C ASN A 105 -1.60 -41.85 19.41
N ARG A 106 -2.57 -41.96 18.48
CA ARG A 106 -2.36 -42.00 17.03
C ARG A 106 -3.01 -40.84 16.28
N ASP A 107 -3.78 -40.01 16.97
CA ASP A 107 -4.73 -39.11 16.31
C ASP A 107 -4.53 -37.66 16.72
N VAL A 108 -3.99 -37.41 17.93
CA VAL A 108 -3.88 -36.07 18.54
C VAL A 108 -2.43 -35.58 18.49
N ASP A 109 -2.23 -34.29 18.21
CA ASP A 109 -0.93 -33.61 18.31
C ASP A 109 -0.39 -33.73 19.75
N PRO A 110 0.77 -34.35 20.00
CA PRO A 110 1.32 -34.48 21.35
C PRO A 110 1.58 -33.11 22.00
N GLU A 111 1.44 -33.05 23.32
CA GLU A 111 1.82 -31.86 24.08
C GLU A 111 3.35 -31.81 24.22
N TRP A 112 4.00 -30.97 23.42
CA TRP A 112 5.46 -30.81 23.39
C TRP A 112 5.93 -29.73 24.37
N THR A 113 7.03 -30.00 25.09
CA THR A 113 7.76 -28.97 25.85
C THR A 113 8.51 -28.04 24.89
N HIS A 114 9.21 -28.63 23.92
CA HIS A 114 9.84 -27.95 22.81
C HIS A 114 9.27 -28.50 21.51
N ARG A 115 8.56 -27.64 20.78
CA ARG A 115 7.89 -28.07 19.55
C ARG A 115 8.90 -28.58 18.50
N PRO A 116 8.67 -29.75 17.88
CA PRO A 116 9.48 -30.23 16.77
C PRO A 116 9.51 -29.23 15.61
N LEU A 117 10.63 -29.16 14.90
CA LEU A 117 10.78 -28.43 13.63
C LEU A 117 10.06 -29.16 12.49
N GLU A 118 9.67 -28.41 11.45
CA GLU A 118 8.97 -28.92 10.24
C GLU A 118 9.60 -30.19 9.65
N ARG A 119 10.93 -30.20 9.50
CA ARG A 119 11.70 -31.35 9.02
C ARG A 119 11.42 -32.66 9.77
N HIS A 120 11.10 -32.60 11.05
CA HIS A 120 10.85 -33.79 11.87
C HIS A 120 9.48 -34.41 11.58
N TYR A 121 8.49 -33.60 11.19
CA TYR A 121 7.20 -34.10 10.72
C TYR A 121 7.30 -34.72 9.32
N LEU A 122 8.18 -34.19 8.46
CA LEU A 122 8.49 -34.79 7.17
C LEU A 122 9.25 -36.13 7.33
N GLU A 123 10.28 -36.16 8.18
CA GLU A 123 10.99 -37.40 8.54
C GLU A 123 10.04 -38.49 9.06
N GLU A 124 9.03 -38.12 9.85
CA GLU A 124 8.00 -39.05 10.34
C GLU A 124 7.18 -39.67 9.21
N LEU A 125 6.81 -38.88 8.22
CA LEU A 125 6.00 -39.32 7.09
C LEU A 125 6.82 -40.17 6.11
N ASP A 126 8.10 -39.86 5.96
CA ASP A 126 9.06 -40.66 5.20
C ASP A 126 9.33 -42.02 5.87
N ALA A 127 9.50 -42.03 7.19
CA ALA A 127 9.78 -43.25 7.95
C ALA A 127 8.56 -44.18 8.05
N TYR A 128 7.35 -43.62 8.15
CA TYR A 128 6.11 -44.39 8.27
C TYR A 128 5.07 -43.97 7.21
N PRO A 129 5.27 -44.37 5.94
CA PRO A 129 4.39 -43.96 4.83
C PRO A 129 2.94 -44.43 5.03
N ARG A 130 1.99 -43.56 4.67
CA ARG A 130 0.55 -43.78 4.80
C ARG A 130 -0.23 -42.99 3.73
N PRO A 131 -1.45 -43.41 3.36
CA PRO A 131 -2.31 -42.66 2.43
C PRO A 131 -2.57 -41.25 2.94
N ALA A 132 -2.76 -40.29 2.02
CA ALA A 132 -2.97 -38.88 2.36
C ALA A 132 -4.18 -38.69 3.29
N GLU A 133 -5.24 -39.48 3.10
CA GLU A 133 -6.47 -39.47 3.91
C GLU A 133 -6.25 -39.92 5.35
N ALA A 134 -5.19 -40.70 5.59
CA ALA A 134 -4.83 -41.21 6.91
C ALA A 134 -3.86 -40.29 7.67
N ILE A 135 -3.39 -39.20 7.06
CA ILE A 135 -2.58 -38.17 7.73
C ILE A 135 -3.53 -37.22 8.47
N PRO A 136 -3.46 -37.10 9.81
CA PRO A 136 -4.27 -36.13 10.55
C PRO A 136 -4.04 -34.69 10.08
N ASP A 137 -5.07 -33.84 10.12
CA ASP A 137 -5.00 -32.47 9.62
C ASP A 137 -3.88 -31.66 10.29
N TRP A 138 -3.76 -31.76 11.63
CA TRP A 138 -2.68 -31.08 12.37
C TRP A 138 -1.29 -31.47 11.87
N LEU A 139 -1.10 -32.72 11.45
CA LEU A 139 0.19 -33.19 10.95
C LEU A 139 0.45 -32.67 9.52
N ARG A 140 -0.59 -32.60 8.68
CA ARG A 140 -0.45 -31.98 7.34
C ARG A 140 -0.05 -30.51 7.45
N THR A 141 -0.69 -29.75 8.32
CA THR A 141 -0.35 -28.34 8.57
C THR A 141 1.10 -28.20 9.07
N ARG A 142 1.50 -29.06 10.04
CA ARG A 142 2.84 -28.99 10.68
C ARG A 142 3.98 -29.45 9.79
N ALA A 143 3.70 -30.36 8.87
CA ALA A 143 4.66 -30.86 7.88
C ALA A 143 4.73 -29.98 6.61
N GLY A 144 3.94 -28.90 6.53
CA GLY A 144 3.87 -28.07 5.32
C GLY A 144 3.27 -28.81 4.11
N LEU A 145 2.49 -29.86 4.35
CA LEU A 145 1.87 -30.71 3.31
C LEU A 145 0.47 -30.27 2.92
N GLU A 146 -0.10 -29.30 3.62
CA GLU A 146 -1.21 -28.54 3.06
C GLU A 146 -0.67 -27.74 1.88
N ALA A 147 -1.10 -28.09 0.65
CA ALA A 147 -1.37 -27.02 -0.29
C ALA A 147 -2.36 -26.12 0.47
N PRO A 148 -2.04 -24.83 0.69
CA PRO A 148 -2.96 -23.97 1.40
C PRO A 148 -4.30 -24.14 0.71
N THR A 149 -5.33 -24.59 1.44
CA THR A 149 -6.69 -24.30 0.98
C THR A 149 -6.76 -22.80 1.17
N SER A 150 -6.22 -22.05 0.20
CA SER A 150 -6.11 -20.61 0.26
C SER A 150 -7.53 -20.15 0.39
N ALA A 151 -7.90 -19.75 1.61
CA ALA A 151 -9.23 -19.26 1.87
C ALA A 151 -9.33 -17.98 1.02
N LEU A 152 -9.98 -18.11 -0.15
CA LEU A 152 -9.97 -17.06 -1.16
C LEU A 152 -10.73 -15.86 -0.61
N PHE A 153 -10.14 -14.68 -0.73
CA PHE A 153 -10.79 -13.44 -0.33
C PHE A 153 -11.60 -12.90 -1.51
N LEU A 154 -12.85 -12.52 -1.28
CA LEU A 154 -13.65 -11.83 -2.28
C LEU A 154 -13.51 -10.32 -2.09
N ALA A 155 -13.01 -9.61 -3.09
CA ALA A 155 -12.95 -8.14 -3.07
C ALA A 155 -14.24 -7.54 -3.63
N PRO A 156 -15.07 -6.88 -2.79
CA PRO A 156 -16.29 -6.24 -3.27
C PRO A 156 -15.99 -4.91 -3.97
N VAL A 157 -16.78 -4.57 -4.99
CA VAL A 157 -16.68 -3.28 -5.70
C VAL A 157 -16.94 -2.13 -4.72
N PHE A 158 -17.98 -2.24 -3.90
CA PHE A 158 -18.41 -1.25 -2.91
C PHE A 158 -18.46 -1.87 -1.51
N ASP A 159 -18.32 -1.06 -0.46
CA ASP A 159 -18.35 -1.50 0.94
C ASP A 159 -19.76 -1.79 1.45
N GLY A 160 -20.77 -1.30 0.73
CA GLY A 160 -22.17 -1.51 1.03
C GLY A 160 -23.09 -0.60 0.24
N LEU A 161 -24.34 -0.51 0.67
CA LEU A 161 -25.33 0.44 0.19
C LEU A 161 -25.77 1.32 1.37
N ASP A 162 -26.05 2.59 1.11
CA ASP A 162 -26.64 3.49 2.10
C ASP A 162 -28.17 3.25 2.23
N GLU A 163 -28.82 4.02 3.10
CA GLU A 163 -30.28 3.93 3.33
C GLU A 163 -31.11 4.25 2.08
N GLN A 164 -30.52 4.95 1.10
CA GLN A 164 -31.14 5.34 -0.16
C GLN A 164 -30.80 4.36 -1.29
N GLY A 165 -30.01 3.31 -1.01
CA GLY A 165 -29.58 2.31 -1.98
C GLY A 165 -28.41 2.73 -2.87
N ALA A 166 -27.72 3.83 -2.54
CA ALA A 166 -26.53 4.28 -3.25
C ALA A 166 -25.28 3.54 -2.75
N PRO A 167 -24.29 3.28 -3.63
CA PRO A 167 -23.07 2.57 -3.26
C PRO A 167 -22.21 3.38 -2.28
N VAL A 168 -21.79 2.75 -1.19
CA VAL A 168 -20.87 3.32 -0.19
C VAL A 168 -19.47 2.79 -0.43
N PHE A 169 -18.50 3.70 -0.48
CA PHE A 169 -17.08 3.37 -0.62
C PHE A 169 -16.23 4.49 0.02
N GLN A 170 -15.78 4.29 1.26
CA GLN A 170 -14.88 5.23 1.94
C GLN A 170 -13.54 4.54 2.16
N ARG A 171 -12.69 4.60 1.14
CA ARG A 171 -11.41 3.89 1.09
C ARG A 171 -10.28 4.89 0.81
N PRO A 172 -9.05 4.66 1.33
CA PRO A 172 -7.89 5.41 0.89
C PRO A 172 -7.71 5.32 -0.63
N GLY A 173 -7.42 6.44 -1.28
CA GLY A 173 -7.14 6.47 -2.72
C GLY A 173 -5.88 5.66 -3.06
N VAL A 174 -5.85 5.07 -4.25
CA VAL A 174 -4.64 4.50 -4.84
C VAL A 174 -3.72 5.64 -5.25
N HIS A 175 -2.42 5.57 -4.93
CA HIS A 175 -1.50 6.65 -5.26
C HIS A 175 -1.33 6.76 -6.78
N PRO A 176 -1.31 7.96 -7.40
CA PRO A 176 -1.24 8.08 -8.86
C PRO A 176 -0.04 7.39 -9.50
N GLN A 177 1.06 7.27 -8.77
CA GLN A 177 2.29 6.59 -9.20
C GLN A 177 2.14 5.08 -9.44
N GLU A 178 1.23 4.42 -8.71
CA GLU A 178 0.99 2.96 -8.78
C GLU A 178 -0.33 2.64 -9.51
N LEU A 179 -1.06 3.66 -9.96
CA LEU A 179 -2.40 3.50 -10.54
C LEU A 179 -2.40 2.59 -11.77
N ASP A 180 -1.47 2.82 -12.69
CA ASP A 180 -1.36 2.03 -13.92
C ASP A 180 -0.95 0.57 -13.63
N ASP A 181 -0.06 0.36 -12.66
CA ASP A 181 0.39 -0.97 -12.24
C ASP A 181 -0.74 -1.75 -11.56
N VAL A 182 -1.51 -1.11 -10.68
CA VAL A 182 -2.69 -1.70 -10.03
C VAL A 182 -3.76 -2.03 -11.07
N LEU A 183 -4.05 -1.12 -12.02
CA LEU A 183 -4.99 -1.40 -13.10
C LEU A 183 -4.51 -2.57 -13.96
N ALA A 184 -3.23 -2.61 -14.33
CA ALA A 184 -2.65 -3.69 -15.11
C ALA A 184 -2.75 -5.04 -14.38
N TYR A 185 -2.49 -5.07 -13.07
CA TYR A 185 -2.66 -6.28 -12.25
C TYR A 185 -4.11 -6.77 -12.27
N LEU A 186 -5.06 -5.87 -11.98
CA LEU A 186 -6.48 -6.21 -11.87
C LEU A 186 -7.09 -6.72 -13.19
N GLU A 187 -6.60 -6.22 -14.33
CA GLU A 187 -7.15 -6.52 -15.65
C GLU A 187 -6.49 -7.71 -16.35
N ASN A 188 -5.18 -7.91 -16.12
CA ASN A 188 -4.45 -9.00 -16.76
C ASN A 188 -4.50 -10.32 -15.97
N ALA A 189 -5.07 -10.31 -14.76
CA ALA A 189 -5.24 -11.52 -13.98
C ALA A 189 -6.18 -12.55 -14.66
N PRO A 190 -5.93 -13.86 -14.48
CA PRO A 190 -6.76 -14.94 -15.03
C PRO A 190 -8.26 -14.75 -14.77
N VAL A 191 -9.06 -14.92 -15.82
CA VAL A 191 -10.52 -14.82 -15.77
C VAL A 191 -11.12 -16.18 -15.45
N VAL A 192 -11.85 -16.28 -14.33
CA VAL A 192 -12.49 -17.53 -13.87
C VAL A 192 -13.97 -17.62 -14.22
N LEU A 193 -14.61 -16.47 -14.46
CA LEU A 193 -16.00 -16.38 -14.91
C LEU A 193 -16.16 -15.19 -15.84
N ALA A 194 -16.88 -15.36 -16.94
CA ALA A 194 -17.17 -14.28 -17.87
C ALA A 194 -18.60 -14.40 -18.42
N ALA A 195 -19.41 -13.36 -18.26
CA ALA A 195 -20.66 -13.22 -18.97
C ALA A 195 -20.44 -12.48 -20.30
N ARG A 196 -21.35 -12.71 -21.27
CA ARG A 196 -21.31 -12.06 -22.59
C ARG A 196 -21.89 -10.64 -22.61
N SER A 197 -22.39 -10.16 -21.48
CA SER A 197 -23.07 -8.87 -21.33
C SER A 197 -22.34 -7.99 -20.32
N TYR A 198 -22.61 -6.69 -20.39
CA TYR A 198 -22.12 -5.70 -19.42
C TYR A 198 -23.19 -5.40 -18.37
N GLY A 199 -22.74 -5.09 -17.15
CA GLY A 199 -23.54 -4.61 -16.05
C GLY A 199 -23.78 -3.10 -16.11
N GLN A 200 -24.80 -2.65 -15.38
CA GLN A 200 -25.12 -1.23 -15.24
C GLN A 200 -24.06 -0.54 -14.36
N ASP A 201 -23.69 0.68 -14.74
CA ASP A 201 -22.86 1.55 -13.90
C ASP A 201 -23.70 2.12 -12.75
N ALA A 202 -23.36 1.77 -11.52
CA ALA A 202 -24.06 2.17 -10.31
C ALA A 202 -23.90 3.68 -9.99
N LEU A 203 -22.83 4.32 -10.48
CA LEU A 203 -22.60 5.75 -10.32
C LEU A 203 -23.19 6.56 -11.47
N LYS A 204 -23.49 5.91 -12.60
CA LYS A 204 -24.18 6.48 -13.77
C LYS A 204 -25.29 5.55 -14.26
N PRO A 205 -26.39 5.40 -13.49
CA PRO A 205 -27.46 4.45 -13.82
C PRO A 205 -28.18 4.77 -15.13
N ASP A 206 -28.14 6.02 -15.60
CA ASP A 206 -28.74 6.44 -16.87
C ASP A 206 -27.87 6.18 -18.11
N ALA A 207 -26.63 5.72 -17.93
CA ALA A 207 -25.72 5.40 -19.03
C ALA A 207 -25.98 4.00 -19.61
N ALA A 208 -25.44 3.72 -20.80
CA ALA A 208 -25.46 2.37 -21.34
C ALA A 208 -24.62 1.41 -20.45
N PRO A 209 -25.02 0.13 -20.29
CA PRO A 209 -24.25 -0.85 -19.53
C PRO A 209 -22.82 -0.96 -20.05
N ALA A 210 -21.85 -0.73 -19.17
CA ALA A 210 -20.42 -0.70 -19.52
C ALA A 210 -19.53 -1.49 -18.53
N VAL A 211 -20.08 -1.94 -17.39
CA VAL A 211 -19.31 -2.63 -16.35
C VAL A 211 -19.05 -4.07 -16.80
N PRO A 212 -17.79 -4.54 -16.92
CA PRO A 212 -17.51 -5.92 -17.29
C PRO A 212 -18.06 -6.91 -16.25
N LEU A 213 -18.85 -7.89 -16.69
CA LEU A 213 -19.34 -8.99 -15.85
C LEU A 213 -18.38 -10.18 -15.93
N THR A 214 -17.12 -9.92 -15.57
CA THR A 214 -16.07 -10.92 -15.43
C THR A 214 -15.67 -11.07 -13.96
N PHE A 215 -15.07 -12.20 -13.60
CA PHE A 215 -14.37 -12.37 -12.33
C PHE A 215 -12.94 -12.82 -12.62
N HIS A 216 -12.01 -12.22 -11.91
CA HIS A 216 -10.58 -12.46 -12.02
C HIS A 216 -10.04 -13.03 -10.70
N THR A 217 -8.89 -13.70 -10.75
CA THR A 217 -8.20 -14.20 -9.56
C THR A 217 -6.68 -14.18 -9.72
N ASP A 218 -5.96 -14.02 -8.62
CA ASP A 218 -4.51 -14.21 -8.50
C ASP A 218 -4.14 -15.45 -7.64
N GLY A 219 -5.13 -16.29 -7.33
CA GLY A 219 -4.98 -17.48 -6.49
C GLY A 219 -5.12 -17.25 -4.98
N THR A 220 -5.18 -15.99 -4.55
CA THR A 220 -5.49 -15.62 -3.14
C THR A 220 -6.76 -14.78 -3.06
N TRP A 221 -6.95 -13.87 -4.01
CA TRP A 221 -8.09 -12.98 -4.13
C TRP A 221 -8.93 -13.31 -5.36
N VAL A 222 -10.22 -13.03 -5.26
CA VAL A 222 -11.19 -13.06 -6.35
C VAL A 222 -11.87 -11.71 -6.40
N TRP A 223 -11.96 -11.10 -7.58
CA TRP A 223 -12.62 -9.80 -7.75
C TRP A 223 -13.40 -9.72 -9.06
N PRO A 224 -14.52 -8.97 -9.09
CA PRO A 224 -15.24 -8.72 -10.33
C PRO A 224 -14.48 -7.69 -11.19
N GLY A 225 -14.60 -7.79 -12.51
CA GLY A 225 -14.04 -6.85 -13.48
C GLY A 225 -14.52 -5.41 -13.30
N GLY A 226 -15.64 -5.22 -12.58
CA GLY A 226 -16.08 -3.92 -12.10
C GLY A 226 -15.03 -3.18 -11.27
N VAL A 227 -14.21 -3.87 -10.46
CA VAL A 227 -13.19 -3.21 -9.61
C VAL A 227 -12.23 -2.36 -10.44
N ALA A 228 -11.69 -2.91 -11.54
CA ALA A 228 -10.82 -2.17 -12.45
C ALA A 228 -11.58 -1.05 -13.20
N TYR A 229 -12.80 -1.34 -13.64
CA TYR A 229 -13.65 -0.35 -14.34
C TYR A 229 -13.93 0.89 -13.48
N TYR A 230 -14.33 0.71 -12.21
CA TYR A 230 -14.63 1.82 -11.31
C TYR A 230 -13.38 2.57 -10.85
N LEU A 231 -12.24 1.88 -10.67
CA LEU A 231 -10.96 2.54 -10.42
C LEU A 231 -10.58 3.46 -11.57
N ARG A 232 -10.65 2.97 -12.81
CA ARG A 232 -10.30 3.77 -14.01
C ARG A 232 -11.26 4.92 -14.26
N THR A 233 -12.57 4.65 -14.19
CA THR A 233 -13.59 5.57 -14.71
C THR A 233 -14.04 6.59 -13.67
N HIS A 234 -14.03 6.19 -12.39
CA HIS A 234 -14.60 6.98 -11.29
C HIS A 234 -13.63 7.19 -10.13
N ALA A 235 -12.37 6.77 -10.26
CA ALA A 235 -11.36 6.84 -9.20
C ALA A 235 -11.78 6.17 -7.88
N VAL A 236 -12.66 5.16 -7.96
CA VAL A 236 -13.09 4.37 -6.79
C VAL A 236 -12.01 3.35 -6.47
N ALA A 237 -11.35 3.51 -5.32
CA ALA A 237 -10.28 2.60 -4.91
C ALA A 237 -10.81 1.17 -4.64
N PRO A 238 -10.05 0.12 -5.01
CA PRO A 238 -10.29 -1.24 -4.52
C PRO A 238 -10.20 -1.29 -3.00
N VAL A 239 -10.64 -2.41 -2.39
CA VAL A 239 -10.42 -2.61 -0.95
C VAL A 239 -8.93 -2.51 -0.62
N PRO A 240 -8.54 -1.78 0.44
CA PRO A 240 -7.14 -1.45 0.69
C PRO A 240 -6.28 -2.69 0.98
N GLN A 241 -6.88 -3.77 1.48
CA GLN A 241 -6.25 -5.08 1.66
C GLN A 241 -5.79 -5.67 0.32
N LEU A 242 -6.62 -5.56 -0.73
CA LEU A 242 -6.27 -6.04 -2.07
C LEU A 242 -5.16 -5.18 -2.65
N VAL A 243 -5.25 -3.84 -2.51
CA VAL A 243 -4.17 -2.95 -2.97
C VAL A 243 -2.85 -3.30 -2.28
N GLN A 244 -2.86 -3.57 -0.97
CA GLN A 244 -1.66 -4.01 -0.26
C GLN A 244 -1.15 -5.36 -0.76
N HIS A 245 -2.03 -6.33 -1.00
CA HIS A 245 -1.65 -7.61 -1.58
C HIS A 245 -0.99 -7.48 -2.96
N ILE A 246 -1.52 -6.60 -3.82
CA ILE A 246 -0.92 -6.30 -5.13
C ILE A 246 0.51 -5.77 -4.98
N ARG A 247 0.75 -4.90 -3.99
CA ARG A 247 2.09 -4.39 -3.70
C ARG A 247 3.01 -5.49 -3.18
N ASP A 248 2.51 -6.36 -2.30
CA ASP A 248 3.29 -7.48 -1.74
C ASP A 248 3.69 -8.50 -2.83
N ASN A 249 2.90 -8.59 -3.92
CA ASN A 249 3.23 -9.36 -5.12
C ASN A 249 4.06 -8.57 -6.16
N ASP A 250 4.63 -7.42 -5.78
CA ASP A 250 5.39 -6.54 -6.67
C ASP A 250 4.65 -6.19 -7.97
N TYR A 251 3.31 -6.07 -7.92
CA TYR A 251 2.43 -5.83 -9.08
C TYR A 251 2.50 -6.90 -10.18
N HIS A 252 2.97 -8.11 -9.86
CA HIS A 252 3.00 -9.25 -10.77
C HIS A 252 1.94 -10.27 -10.37
N VAL A 253 1.07 -10.63 -11.30
CA VAL A 253 0.06 -11.66 -11.06
C VAL A 253 0.77 -13.03 -10.96
N PRO A 254 0.64 -13.76 -9.83
CA PRO A 254 1.16 -15.12 -9.69
C PRO A 254 0.51 -16.10 -10.68
N GLU A 255 1.21 -17.21 -10.98
CA GLU A 255 0.59 -18.32 -11.70
C GLU A 255 -0.45 -19.01 -10.82
N VAL A 256 -1.65 -19.24 -11.37
CA VAL A 256 -2.78 -19.84 -10.65
C VAL A 256 -3.09 -21.21 -11.23
N ASP A 257 -3.00 -22.25 -10.40
CA ASP A 257 -3.30 -23.62 -10.79
C ASP A 257 -4.81 -23.84 -11.07
N ASP A 258 -5.11 -24.90 -11.82
CA ASP A 258 -6.48 -25.20 -12.28
C ASP A 258 -7.47 -25.46 -11.13
N ASP A 259 -7.02 -26.01 -10.00
CA ASP A 259 -7.90 -26.32 -8.88
C ASP A 259 -8.25 -25.05 -8.10
N THR A 260 -7.29 -24.14 -7.93
CA THR A 260 -7.52 -22.80 -7.39
C THR A 260 -8.44 -21.97 -8.29
N GLN A 261 -8.29 -22.05 -9.63
CA GLN A 261 -9.22 -21.39 -10.56
C GLN A 261 -10.67 -21.92 -10.44
N LYS A 262 -10.84 -23.24 -10.27
CA LYS A 262 -12.18 -23.82 -10.01
C LYS A 262 -12.77 -23.34 -8.69
N ALA A 263 -11.96 -23.26 -7.63
CA ALA A 263 -12.38 -22.74 -6.33
C ALA A 263 -12.81 -21.26 -6.44
N ALA A 264 -12.05 -20.45 -7.17
CA ALA A 264 -12.38 -19.05 -7.44
C ALA A 264 -13.69 -18.91 -8.24
N ALA A 265 -13.95 -19.78 -9.21
CA ALA A 265 -15.22 -19.80 -9.95
C ALA A 265 -16.42 -20.19 -9.05
N ALA A 266 -16.23 -21.14 -8.13
CA ALA A 266 -17.25 -21.50 -7.14
C ALA A 266 -17.57 -20.33 -6.20
N LEU A 267 -16.56 -19.56 -5.77
CA LEU A 267 -16.74 -18.35 -4.99
C LEU A 267 -17.49 -17.26 -5.78
N ALA A 268 -17.09 -17.01 -7.03
CA ALA A 268 -17.72 -16.01 -7.91
C ALA A 268 -19.21 -16.31 -8.20
N THR A 269 -19.59 -17.58 -8.22
CA THR A 269 -20.98 -18.02 -8.43
C THR A 269 -21.81 -18.15 -7.14
N GLY A 270 -21.20 -17.89 -5.97
CA GLY A 270 -21.84 -18.02 -4.67
C GLY A 270 -22.04 -19.47 -4.20
N GLN A 271 -21.34 -20.43 -4.81
CA GLN A 271 -21.33 -21.84 -4.38
C GLN A 271 -20.37 -22.09 -3.21
N ALA A 272 -19.44 -21.16 -2.96
CA ALA A 272 -18.52 -21.15 -1.82
C ALA A 272 -18.55 -19.77 -1.16
N GLU A 273 -18.30 -19.72 0.15
CA GLU A 273 -18.12 -18.46 0.89
C GLU A 273 -16.63 -18.09 0.94
N GLY A 274 -16.35 -16.80 0.78
CA GLY A 274 -15.00 -16.26 0.84
C GLY A 274 -14.54 -16.08 2.28
N ALA A 275 -13.22 -16.05 2.48
CA ALA A 275 -12.65 -15.68 3.76
C ALA A 275 -13.03 -14.23 4.15
N PRO A 276 -13.22 -13.95 5.46
CA PRO A 276 -13.43 -12.57 5.90
C PRO A 276 -12.22 -11.71 5.53
N LEU A 277 -12.47 -10.48 5.09
CA LEU A 277 -11.40 -9.55 4.72
C LEU A 277 -10.42 -9.37 5.91
N PRO A 278 -9.11 -9.43 5.67
CA PRO A 278 -8.13 -9.24 6.73
C PRO A 278 -8.21 -7.80 7.29
N PRO A 279 -7.82 -7.58 8.55
CA PRO A 279 -7.80 -6.24 9.13
C PRO A 279 -6.85 -5.35 8.34
N PHE A 280 -7.29 -4.12 8.02
CA PHE A 280 -6.46 -3.10 7.39
C PHE A 280 -6.15 -2.00 8.39
N THR A 281 -4.86 -1.74 8.60
CA THR A 281 -4.40 -0.62 9.41
C THR A 281 -3.86 0.46 8.46
N PRO A 282 -4.55 1.60 8.32
CA PRO A 282 -4.05 2.68 7.47
C PRO A 282 -2.72 3.19 8.02
N ARG A 283 -1.83 3.59 7.11
CA ARG A 283 -0.58 4.22 7.49
C ARG A 283 -0.86 5.53 8.22
N VAL A 284 -0.41 5.63 9.46
CA VAL A 284 -0.51 6.85 10.29
C VAL A 284 0.86 7.51 10.33
N ILE A 285 0.91 8.80 10.01
CA ILE A 285 2.10 9.62 10.24
C ILE A 285 2.17 9.92 11.72
N ASP A 286 3.20 9.40 12.39
CA ASP A 286 3.37 9.54 13.82
C ASP A 286 3.84 10.95 14.22
N GLU A 287 3.85 11.21 15.52
CA GLU A 287 4.20 12.52 16.08
C GLU A 287 5.69 12.89 15.84
N SER A 288 6.56 11.89 15.69
CA SER A 288 7.98 12.11 15.43
C SER A 288 8.22 12.58 14.00
N ASP A 289 7.56 11.95 13.03
CA ASP A 289 7.61 12.31 11.63
C ASP A 289 6.99 13.70 11.41
N ARG A 290 5.87 14.02 12.07
CA ARG A 290 5.26 15.37 12.02
C ARG A 290 6.23 16.47 12.45
N ARG A 291 6.93 16.29 13.58
CA ARG A 291 7.92 17.26 14.07
C ARG A 291 9.07 17.46 13.10
N VAL A 292 9.47 16.41 12.40
CA VAL A 292 10.51 16.48 11.36
C VAL A 292 10.02 17.32 10.18
N LEU A 293 8.78 17.10 9.73
CA LEU A 293 8.18 17.85 8.62
C LEU A 293 7.93 19.33 8.97
N GLU A 294 7.50 19.62 10.20
CA GLU A 294 7.39 20.99 10.71
C GLU A 294 8.76 21.68 10.71
N LYS A 295 9.80 21.00 11.21
CA LYS A 295 11.17 21.52 11.21
C LYS A 295 11.71 21.72 9.79
N LEU A 296 11.36 20.85 8.84
CA LEU A 296 11.70 21.01 7.43
C LEU A 296 11.08 22.31 6.89
N ARG A 297 9.76 22.50 7.12
CA ARG A 297 9.05 23.71 6.71
C ARG A 297 9.70 24.97 7.29
N GLU A 298 9.98 25.00 8.59
CA GLU A 298 10.67 26.12 9.23
C GLU A 298 12.03 26.44 8.58
N ARG A 299 12.78 25.40 8.18
CA ARG A 299 14.09 25.56 7.53
C ARG A 299 13.94 26.08 6.11
N LEU A 300 13.00 25.56 5.33
CA LEU A 300 12.72 26.04 3.97
C LEU A 300 12.34 27.52 4.00
N VAL A 301 11.46 27.93 4.91
CA VAL A 301 11.11 29.34 5.14
C VAL A 301 12.33 30.17 5.55
N ALA A 302 13.16 29.68 6.47
CA ALA A 302 14.36 30.39 6.92
C ALA A 302 15.41 30.60 5.81
N TYR A 303 15.47 29.69 4.82
CA TYR A 303 16.32 29.82 3.64
C TYR A 303 15.63 30.51 2.45
N GLY A 304 14.40 31.01 2.63
CA GLY A 304 13.66 31.77 1.63
C GLY A 304 13.21 30.91 0.44
N VAL A 305 12.90 29.63 0.66
CA VAL A 305 12.25 28.78 -0.36
C VAL A 305 10.77 29.12 -0.41
N ASP A 306 10.24 29.42 -1.60
CA ASP A 306 8.82 29.77 -1.77
C ASP A 306 7.94 28.55 -1.46
N GLU A 307 6.78 28.76 -0.82
CA GLU A 307 5.87 27.65 -0.51
C GLU A 307 5.35 26.97 -1.78
N ASN A 308 5.31 27.64 -2.93
CA ASN A 308 4.88 27.02 -4.20
C ASN A 308 5.93 26.07 -4.81
N GLU A 309 7.21 26.15 -4.41
CA GLU A 309 8.29 25.32 -4.96
C GLU A 309 8.30 23.89 -4.40
N TYR A 310 7.58 23.63 -3.31
CA TYR A 310 7.59 22.33 -2.62
C TYR A 310 6.26 21.94 -2.00
N GLY A 311 5.97 20.64 -1.91
CA GLY A 311 4.86 20.09 -1.13
C GLY A 311 5.35 19.29 0.08
N ILE A 312 4.56 19.30 1.15
CA ILE A 312 4.78 18.45 2.32
C ILE A 312 3.47 17.71 2.58
N LEU A 313 3.46 16.38 2.42
CA LEU A 313 2.31 15.47 2.48
C LEU A 313 1.23 15.70 1.43
N GLU A 314 0.92 16.94 1.13
CA GLU A 314 -0.06 17.32 0.15
C GLU A 314 0.60 17.43 -1.23
N PRO A 315 0.01 16.78 -2.26
CA PRO A 315 0.43 16.97 -3.64
C PRO A 315 0.46 18.45 -4.01
N ARG A 316 1.56 18.86 -4.65
CA ARG A 316 1.71 20.21 -5.20
C ARG A 316 2.20 20.11 -6.63
N LEU A 317 1.40 20.64 -7.55
CA LEU A 317 1.71 20.60 -8.97
C LEU A 317 2.93 21.48 -9.28
N ASP A 318 3.74 21.01 -10.21
CA ASP A 318 5.02 21.58 -10.66
C ASP A 318 6.03 21.80 -9.52
N ALA A 319 6.01 20.94 -8.51
CA ALA A 319 6.87 21.04 -7.32
C ALA A 319 7.41 19.68 -6.85
N LEU A 320 8.50 19.72 -6.06
CA LEU A 320 8.99 18.55 -5.33
C LEU A 320 8.16 18.36 -4.05
N VAL A 321 7.59 17.17 -3.88
CA VAL A 321 6.75 16.82 -2.74
C VAL A 321 7.45 15.76 -1.90
N VAL A 322 7.52 15.97 -0.59
CA VAL A 322 7.88 14.92 0.37
C VAL A 322 6.61 14.27 0.93
N GLU A 323 6.51 12.95 0.77
CA GLU A 323 5.30 12.20 1.13
C GLU A 323 5.62 10.75 1.54
N PRO A 324 4.71 10.07 2.23
CA PRO A 324 4.71 8.62 2.37
C PRO A 324 4.88 7.92 1.01
N ALA A 325 5.89 7.06 0.88
CA ALA A 325 5.99 6.21 -0.31
C ALA A 325 4.79 5.25 -0.40
N PRO A 326 4.30 4.90 -1.61
CA PRO A 326 3.30 3.86 -1.77
C PRO A 326 3.78 2.54 -1.14
N GLY A 327 2.96 1.96 -0.27
CA GLY A 327 3.31 0.75 0.48
C GLY A 327 3.26 0.92 2.00
N PRO A 328 3.75 -0.08 2.75
CA PRO A 328 3.55 -0.16 4.19
C PRO A 328 4.41 0.85 4.96
N GLU A 329 5.59 1.20 4.43
CA GLU A 329 6.56 2.05 5.12
C GLU A 329 7.42 2.89 4.17
N GLY A 330 8.20 3.82 4.74
CA GLY A 330 9.17 4.62 4.01
C GLY A 330 8.61 5.90 3.37
N TRP A 331 9.49 6.82 3.06
CA TRP A 331 9.20 8.17 2.61
C TRP A 331 9.85 8.39 1.26
N GLN A 332 9.23 9.20 0.41
CA GLN A 332 9.81 9.56 -0.88
C GLN A 332 9.80 11.07 -1.08
N VAL A 333 10.66 11.50 -2.01
CA VAL A 333 10.64 12.85 -2.55
C VAL A 333 10.43 12.70 -4.05
N GLN A 334 9.35 13.28 -4.57
CA GLN A 334 8.96 13.13 -5.97
C GLN A 334 8.49 14.45 -6.55
N PHE A 335 8.82 14.69 -7.82
CA PHE A 335 8.28 15.82 -8.56
C PHE A 335 6.90 15.49 -9.09
N TRP A 336 5.93 16.38 -8.85
CA TRP A 336 4.55 16.24 -9.29
C TRP A 336 4.31 17.16 -10.49
N ASP A 337 4.29 16.60 -11.70
CA ASP A 337 4.02 17.36 -12.92
C ASP A 337 2.54 17.77 -13.00
N SER A 338 2.24 19.01 -13.33
CA SER A 338 0.87 19.52 -13.44
C SER A 338 -0.01 18.79 -14.46
N SER A 339 0.59 18.22 -15.51
CA SER A 339 -0.11 17.53 -16.59
C SER A 339 -0.13 16.02 -16.41
N ARG A 340 0.93 15.45 -15.81
CA ARG A 340 1.17 14.00 -15.75
C ARG A 340 1.20 13.41 -14.34
N GLY A 341 1.16 14.24 -13.30
CA GLY A 341 1.31 13.80 -11.91
C GLY A 341 2.71 13.27 -11.59
N PRO A 342 2.86 12.45 -10.53
CA PRO A 342 4.14 11.88 -10.14
C PRO A 342 4.59 10.84 -11.16
N GLN A 343 5.87 10.90 -11.57
CA GLN A 343 6.43 10.02 -12.60
C GLN A 343 7.60 9.18 -12.07
N GLY A 344 7.62 7.90 -12.44
CA GLY A 344 8.67 6.94 -12.09
C GLY A 344 8.61 6.45 -10.64
N ARG A 345 9.62 5.68 -10.22
CA ARG A 345 9.79 5.14 -8.85
C ARG A 345 11.04 5.74 -8.20
N PRO A 346 10.92 6.83 -7.43
CA PRO A 346 12.05 7.47 -6.78
C PRO A 346 12.56 6.61 -5.62
N ARG A 347 13.71 7.01 -5.06
CA ARG A 347 14.28 6.34 -3.90
C ARG A 347 13.35 6.47 -2.69
N VAL A 348 13.09 5.34 -2.04
CA VAL A 348 12.38 5.28 -0.75
C VAL A 348 13.40 5.38 0.39
N TYR A 349 13.09 6.24 1.36
CA TYR A 349 13.87 6.51 2.55
C TYR A 349 13.18 5.91 3.77
N PRO A 350 13.85 5.16 4.65
CA PRO A 350 13.21 4.54 5.80
C PRO A 350 12.54 5.54 6.76
N HIS A 351 13.08 6.76 6.88
CA HIS A 351 12.62 7.76 7.85
C HIS A 351 12.32 9.11 7.19
N ALA A 352 11.32 9.83 7.72
CA ALA A 352 10.93 11.15 7.20
C ALA A 352 12.10 12.13 7.21
N VAL A 353 12.99 12.02 8.20
CA VAL A 353 14.15 12.91 8.37
C VAL A 353 15.12 12.82 7.20
N ASP A 354 15.26 11.66 6.58
CA ASP A 354 16.19 11.47 5.47
C ASP A 354 15.58 11.98 4.16
N ALA A 355 14.29 11.73 3.91
CA ALA A 355 13.56 12.34 2.82
C ALA A 355 13.52 13.88 2.94
N ALA A 356 13.28 14.40 4.15
CA ALA A 356 13.28 15.83 4.44
C ALA A 356 14.64 16.49 4.14
N LYS A 357 15.76 15.86 4.53
CA LYS A 357 17.10 16.35 4.19
C LYS A 357 17.32 16.37 2.69
N VAL A 358 16.84 15.36 1.97
CA VAL A 358 16.97 15.28 0.50
C VAL A 358 16.17 16.39 -0.15
N LEU A 359 14.90 16.59 0.22
CA LEU A 359 14.09 17.69 -0.32
C LEU A 359 14.77 19.05 -0.08
N LEU A 360 15.25 19.30 1.15
CA LEU A 360 15.97 20.52 1.48
C LEU A 360 17.24 20.67 0.64
N ALA A 361 18.02 19.60 0.46
CA ALA A 361 19.24 19.64 -0.33
C ALA A 361 18.96 19.91 -1.81
N GLU A 362 17.99 19.22 -2.42
CA GLU A 362 17.61 19.41 -3.82
C GLU A 362 17.14 20.84 -4.10
N LEU A 363 16.29 21.40 -3.25
CA LEU A 363 15.79 22.77 -3.39
C LEU A 363 16.89 23.83 -3.23
N LEU A 364 17.82 23.62 -2.30
CA LEU A 364 18.92 24.56 -2.08
C LEU A 364 20.09 24.39 -3.06
N TRP A 365 20.24 23.21 -3.65
CA TRP A 365 21.29 22.89 -4.62
C TRP A 365 20.91 23.29 -6.05
N SER A 366 19.65 23.09 -6.44
CA SER A 366 19.11 23.52 -7.74
C SER A 366 18.99 25.04 -7.86
N ARG A 367 18.99 25.75 -6.73
CA ARG A 367 19.14 27.20 -6.70
C ARG A 367 20.57 27.57 -7.10
N GLU A 368 20.71 28.31 -8.20
CA GLU A 368 21.96 29.03 -8.48
C GLU A 368 22.34 29.81 -7.21
N PRO A 369 23.61 29.76 -6.77
CA PRO A 369 24.04 30.59 -5.66
C PRO A 369 23.76 32.03 -6.08
N VAL A 370 22.81 32.68 -5.41
CA VAL A 370 22.68 34.12 -5.48
C VAL A 370 24.05 34.65 -5.08
N ARG A 371 24.85 35.07 -6.07
CA ARG A 371 26.07 35.82 -5.82
C ARG A 371 25.62 36.95 -4.89
N ARG A 372 26.14 36.93 -3.67
CA ARG A 372 26.06 38.04 -2.73
C ARG A 372 26.94 39.20 -3.23
N ASP A 373 26.77 39.58 -4.48
CA ASP A 373 27.24 40.83 -5.07
C ASP A 373 26.03 41.75 -5.21
N ALA A 374 25.34 41.97 -4.10
CA ALA A 374 24.55 43.15 -3.88
C ALA A 374 24.67 43.46 -2.40
N THR A 375 25.46 44.49 -2.10
CA THR A 375 25.34 45.30 -0.89
C THR A 375 23.86 45.38 -0.49
N PRO A 376 23.49 45.13 0.77
CA PRO A 376 22.09 45.17 1.17
C PRO A 376 21.59 46.61 1.08
N THR A 377 21.05 46.99 -0.07
CA THR A 377 20.06 48.05 -0.12
C THR A 377 18.79 47.40 0.38
N ALA A 378 18.40 47.71 1.61
CA ALA A 378 17.18 47.24 2.24
C ALA A 378 15.99 47.41 1.26
N GLY A 379 15.62 46.32 0.59
CA GLY A 379 14.41 46.21 -0.19
C GLY A 379 13.29 45.84 0.76
N ILE A 380 12.38 46.77 0.97
CA ILE A 380 11.17 46.61 1.78
C ILE A 380 10.44 45.33 1.31
N PRO A 381 9.96 44.43 2.20
CA PRO A 381 9.15 43.28 1.80
C PRO A 381 7.91 43.80 1.06
N VAL A 382 7.85 43.54 -0.24
CA VAL A 382 6.69 43.92 -1.06
C VAL A 382 5.59 42.91 -0.78
N ARG A 383 4.65 43.30 0.08
CA ARG A 383 3.45 42.49 0.37
C ARG A 383 2.49 42.53 -0.82
N PRO A 384 1.65 41.50 -1.02
CA PRO A 384 0.50 41.59 -1.92
C PRO A 384 -0.35 42.80 -1.52
N VAL A 385 -0.58 43.72 -2.46
CA VAL A 385 -1.43 44.89 -2.22
C VAL A 385 -2.86 44.48 -2.52
N VAL A 386 -3.71 44.48 -1.49
CA VAL A 386 -5.06 43.89 -1.55
C VAL A 386 -6.06 44.76 -2.33
N ASP A 387 -5.75 46.04 -2.56
CA ASP A 387 -6.63 47.04 -3.20
C ASP A 387 -6.00 47.71 -4.44
N ILE A 388 -5.60 46.93 -5.44
CA ILE A 388 -5.13 47.51 -6.71
C ILE A 388 -6.33 47.99 -7.53
N GLN A 389 -6.32 49.28 -7.90
CA GLN A 389 -7.35 49.91 -8.73
C GLN A 389 -6.84 50.19 -10.16
N PRO A 390 -7.74 50.20 -11.16
CA PRO A 390 -7.41 50.67 -12.51
C PRO A 390 -6.93 52.12 -12.48
N LEU A 391 -5.86 52.43 -13.20
CA LEU A 391 -5.41 53.81 -13.42
C LEU A 391 -6.34 54.57 -14.38
N PRO A 392 -6.21 55.91 -14.50
CA PRO A 392 -6.97 56.68 -15.49
C PRO A 392 -6.86 56.07 -16.89
N ASP A 393 -7.96 56.10 -17.64
CA ASP A 393 -8.12 55.51 -18.97
C ASP A 393 -8.05 53.97 -19.04
N GLU A 394 -7.92 53.26 -17.92
CA GLU A 394 -8.06 51.81 -17.86
C GLU A 394 -9.52 51.37 -17.75
N PRO A 395 -9.87 50.17 -18.26
CA PRO A 395 -11.20 49.62 -18.08
C PRO A 395 -11.49 49.33 -16.59
N PRO A 396 -12.74 49.50 -16.12
CA PRO A 396 -13.10 49.27 -14.73
C PRO A 396 -12.98 47.79 -14.36
N LEU A 397 -12.72 47.50 -13.08
CA LEU A 397 -12.61 46.12 -12.56
C LEU A 397 -13.88 45.29 -12.76
N SER A 398 -15.04 45.91 -13.00
CA SER A 398 -16.29 45.20 -13.32
C SER A 398 -16.23 44.41 -14.63
N LEU A 399 -15.25 44.70 -15.50
CA LEU A 399 -14.99 43.95 -16.72
C LEU A 399 -14.14 42.69 -16.50
N PHE A 400 -13.81 42.36 -15.25
CA PHE A 400 -13.01 41.19 -14.90
C PHE A 400 -13.70 40.37 -13.81
N ARG A 401 -13.86 39.07 -14.05
CA ARG A 401 -14.33 38.09 -13.06
C ARG A 401 -13.15 37.35 -12.41
N ASP A 402 -13.44 36.58 -11.36
CA ASP A 402 -12.46 35.72 -10.67
C ASP A 402 -11.20 36.49 -10.25
N ARG A 403 -11.42 37.66 -9.65
CA ARG A 403 -10.35 38.61 -9.30
C ARG A 403 -9.64 38.16 -8.05
N GLU A 404 -8.33 37.96 -8.13
CA GLU A 404 -7.50 37.54 -7.01
C GLU A 404 -6.17 38.32 -6.99
N PRO A 405 -5.69 38.75 -5.81
CA PRO A 405 -4.37 39.35 -5.70
C PRO A 405 -3.30 38.29 -5.93
N VAL A 406 -2.35 38.58 -6.80
CA VAL A 406 -1.23 37.70 -7.16
C VAL A 406 0.09 38.45 -7.08
N LEU A 407 1.17 37.71 -6.97
CA LEU A 407 2.52 38.21 -7.17
C LEU A 407 3.03 37.70 -8.52
N LEU A 408 3.38 38.60 -9.43
CA LEU A 408 3.94 38.24 -10.73
C LEU A 408 5.43 38.02 -10.55
N GLU A 409 5.87 36.77 -10.69
CA GLU A 409 7.26 36.39 -10.55
C GLU A 409 8.13 36.84 -11.72
N ALA A 410 9.44 36.92 -11.48
CA ALA A 410 10.41 37.22 -12.53
C ALA A 410 10.34 36.17 -13.65
N GLY A 411 10.40 36.63 -14.91
CA GLY A 411 10.29 35.82 -16.10
C GLY A 411 8.92 35.85 -16.78
N VAL A 412 7.84 36.21 -16.07
CA VAL A 412 6.49 36.32 -16.67
C VAL A 412 6.50 37.35 -17.79
N GLU A 413 5.95 36.97 -18.95
CA GLU A 413 5.75 37.89 -20.08
C GLU A 413 4.33 38.42 -20.11
N LEU A 414 4.23 39.74 -20.20
CA LEU A 414 3.00 40.50 -20.24
C LEU A 414 2.97 41.34 -21.51
N ASP A 415 1.79 41.61 -22.04
CA ASP A 415 1.64 42.51 -23.17
C ASP A 415 0.53 43.54 -22.95
N ARG A 416 0.58 44.63 -23.73
CA ARG A 416 -0.38 45.74 -23.62
C ARG A 416 -0.54 46.47 -24.95
N PHE A 417 -1.77 46.90 -25.21
CA PHE A 417 -2.08 47.91 -26.22
C PHE A 417 -2.35 49.26 -25.53
N GLY A 418 -1.39 50.17 -25.57
CA GLY A 418 -1.51 51.46 -24.87
C GLY A 418 -0.20 51.99 -24.32
N SER A 419 -0.26 53.19 -23.75
CA SER A 419 0.89 53.84 -23.14
C SER A 419 1.36 53.14 -21.86
N GLU A 420 2.60 53.40 -21.48
CA GLU A 420 3.23 52.98 -20.23
C GLU A 420 2.63 53.67 -18.97
N GLU A 421 1.73 54.63 -19.16
CA GLU A 421 1.04 55.36 -18.09
C GLU A 421 -0.05 54.53 -17.40
N GLY A 422 -0.47 53.43 -18.03
CA GLY A 422 -1.47 52.53 -17.47
C GLY A 422 -0.89 51.37 -16.67
N ASN A 423 -1.77 50.62 -16.01
CA ASN A 423 -1.42 49.46 -15.19
C ASN A 423 -2.09 48.15 -15.63
N LEU A 424 -2.96 48.14 -16.64
CA LEU A 424 -3.54 46.89 -17.15
C LEU A 424 -2.62 46.25 -18.18
N THR A 425 -2.28 44.98 -17.96
CA THR A 425 -1.58 44.13 -18.92
C THR A 425 -2.32 42.82 -19.10
N TYR A 426 -1.98 42.05 -20.13
CA TYR A 426 -2.48 40.69 -20.32
C TYR A 426 -1.32 39.71 -20.37
N ALA A 427 -1.60 38.43 -20.13
CA ALA A 427 -0.64 37.38 -20.45
C ALA A 427 -0.20 37.53 -21.92
N ALA A 428 1.11 37.52 -22.17
CA ALA A 428 1.65 37.72 -23.51
C ALA A 428 1.04 36.75 -24.53
N GLY A 429 0.63 37.26 -25.69
CA GLY A 429 -0.01 36.48 -26.76
C GLY A 429 -1.54 36.36 -26.63
N THR A 430 -2.16 36.98 -25.63
CA THR A 430 -3.64 37.00 -25.52
C THR A 430 -4.27 37.66 -26.74
N MET A 431 -5.14 36.95 -27.48
CA MET A 431 -5.86 37.48 -28.64
C MET A 431 -6.65 38.75 -28.29
N PHE A 432 -6.72 39.75 -29.19
CA PHE A 432 -7.40 41.02 -28.89
C PHE A 432 -8.86 40.82 -28.45
N GLY A 433 -9.62 39.97 -29.16
CA GLY A 433 -11.01 39.63 -28.81
C GLY A 433 -11.18 38.90 -27.46
N ASN A 434 -10.09 38.42 -26.85
CA ASN A 434 -10.11 37.82 -25.53
C ASN A 434 -9.85 38.86 -24.42
N ARG A 435 -9.51 40.10 -24.77
CA ARG A 435 -9.20 41.19 -23.83
C ARG A 435 -10.41 42.07 -23.51
N SER A 436 -11.48 42.01 -24.30
CA SER A 436 -12.67 42.85 -24.11
C SER A 436 -12.35 44.34 -23.95
N LEU A 437 -11.39 44.83 -24.75
CA LEU A 437 -10.95 46.22 -24.77
C LEU A 437 -11.71 47.01 -25.85
N PRO A 438 -11.85 48.35 -25.75
CA PRO A 438 -12.47 49.13 -26.80
C PRO A 438 -11.75 48.90 -28.16
N PRO A 439 -12.48 48.72 -29.28
CA PRO A 439 -11.87 48.40 -30.58
C PRO A 439 -10.75 49.36 -31.02
N ASP A 440 -10.88 50.65 -30.72
CA ASP A 440 -9.89 51.68 -31.07
C ASP A 440 -8.53 51.47 -30.37
N TRP A 441 -8.46 50.65 -29.31
CA TRP A 441 -7.21 50.33 -28.63
C TRP A 441 -6.28 49.47 -29.49
N LEU A 442 -6.80 48.76 -30.49
CA LEU A 442 -5.99 48.01 -31.44
C LEU A 442 -5.02 48.92 -32.21
N ASN A 443 -5.36 50.21 -32.35
CA ASN A 443 -4.51 51.22 -33.01
C ASN A 443 -3.46 51.82 -32.06
N ARG A 444 -3.49 51.49 -30.77
CA ARG A 444 -2.47 51.92 -29.81
C ARG A 444 -1.20 51.10 -30.02
N ARG A 445 -0.07 51.66 -29.61
CA ARG A 445 1.21 50.96 -29.64
C ARG A 445 1.12 49.67 -28.82
N TYR A 446 1.58 48.58 -29.41
CA TYR A 446 1.70 47.28 -28.76
C TYR A 446 3.07 47.16 -28.10
N HIS A 447 3.06 46.70 -26.85
CA HIS A 447 4.26 46.53 -26.04
C HIS A 447 4.26 45.15 -25.41
N VAL A 448 5.45 44.58 -25.26
CA VAL A 448 5.69 43.32 -24.53
C VAL A 448 6.71 43.60 -23.43
N TYR A 449 6.40 43.15 -22.23
CA TYR A 449 7.21 43.34 -21.05
C TYR A 449 7.55 42.00 -20.44
N ARG A 450 8.75 41.88 -19.89
CA ARG A 450 9.15 40.73 -19.06
C ARG A 450 9.38 41.20 -17.64
N VAL A 451 8.76 40.52 -16.69
CA VAL A 451 8.95 40.79 -15.26
C VAL A 451 10.38 40.44 -14.86
N GLN A 452 11.07 41.35 -14.19
CA GLN A 452 12.44 41.18 -13.69
C GLN A 452 12.50 41.02 -12.18
N ARG A 453 11.52 41.58 -11.46
CA ARG A 453 11.36 41.46 -10.01
C ARG A 453 9.89 41.24 -9.67
N PRO A 454 9.57 40.58 -8.54
CA PRO A 454 8.18 40.32 -8.15
C PRO A 454 7.32 41.60 -8.16
N VAL A 455 6.25 41.60 -8.97
CA VAL A 455 5.30 42.73 -9.08
C VAL A 455 3.94 42.30 -8.55
N PRO A 456 3.44 42.92 -7.46
CA PRO A 456 2.06 42.68 -7.02
C PRO A 456 1.07 43.13 -8.10
N ALA A 457 0.11 42.26 -8.40
CA ALA A 457 -0.93 42.52 -9.37
C ALA A 457 -2.28 41.98 -8.88
N LEU A 458 -3.36 42.50 -9.45
CA LEU A 458 -4.69 41.91 -9.35
C LEU A 458 -4.97 41.17 -10.66
N LYS A 459 -5.00 39.85 -10.59
CA LYS A 459 -5.34 38.98 -11.72
C LYS A 459 -6.84 38.93 -11.86
N GLY A 460 -7.34 38.89 -13.09
CA GLY A 460 -8.75 38.64 -13.38
C GLY A 460 -8.97 38.14 -14.81
N VAL A 461 -10.11 37.51 -15.05
CA VAL A 461 -10.49 37.02 -16.37
C VAL A 461 -11.44 38.02 -17.03
N ALA A 462 -11.07 38.53 -18.20
CA ALA A 462 -11.89 39.50 -18.93
C ALA A 462 -13.28 38.91 -19.26
N VAL A 463 -14.36 39.62 -18.92
CA VAL A 463 -15.73 39.21 -19.27
C VAL A 463 -16.06 39.62 -20.70
N PRO A 464 -17.01 38.95 -21.40
CA PRO A 464 -17.43 39.39 -22.74
C PRO A 464 -17.96 40.83 -22.73
N TRP A 465 -17.35 41.71 -23.51
CA TRP A 465 -17.74 43.12 -23.60
C TRP A 465 -17.26 43.74 -24.93
N PHE A 466 -17.79 44.91 -25.32
CA PHE A 466 -17.50 45.56 -26.63
C PHE A 466 -17.70 44.67 -27.87
N GLY A 467 -18.62 43.70 -27.79
CA GLY A 467 -18.85 42.73 -28.87
C GLY A 467 -17.77 41.65 -29.01
N GLN A 468 -16.89 41.53 -28.00
CA GLN A 468 -15.79 40.58 -27.96
C GLN A 468 -16.09 39.43 -26.99
N VAL A 469 -15.46 38.28 -27.22
CA VAL A 469 -15.70 37.03 -26.47
C VAL A 469 -15.09 37.02 -25.07
N GLY A 470 -14.07 37.84 -24.80
CA GLY A 470 -13.37 37.88 -23.52
C GLY A 470 -12.64 36.56 -23.20
N GLY A 471 -12.42 36.31 -21.92
CA GLY A 471 -11.79 35.08 -21.40
C GLY A 471 -10.27 35.14 -21.27
N GLY A 472 -9.62 36.22 -21.69
CA GLY A 472 -8.19 36.44 -21.50
C GLY A 472 -7.84 36.82 -20.07
N THR A 473 -6.64 36.46 -19.62
CA THR A 473 -6.14 36.79 -18.27
C THR A 473 -5.50 38.17 -18.27
N GLY A 474 -6.13 39.11 -17.58
CA GLY A 474 -5.62 40.45 -17.35
C GLY A 474 -4.97 40.57 -15.97
N TYR A 475 -3.98 41.45 -15.88
CA TYR A 475 -3.25 41.78 -14.67
C TYR A 475 -3.22 43.30 -14.49
N PHE A 476 -3.87 43.79 -13.44
CA PHE A 476 -3.70 45.18 -13.00
C PHE A 476 -2.48 45.23 -12.08
N LEU A 477 -1.42 45.87 -12.54
CA LEU A 477 -0.18 46.03 -11.76
C LEU A 477 -0.38 47.07 -10.66
N ASN A 478 0.36 46.95 -9.55
CA ASN A 478 0.24 47.86 -8.42
C ASN A 478 0.68 49.32 -8.71
N ARG A 479 1.39 49.55 -9.82
CA ARG A 479 1.92 50.83 -10.28
C ARG A 479 1.86 50.91 -11.81
N PRO A 480 1.93 52.11 -12.42
CA PRO A 480 1.97 52.24 -13.88
C PRO A 480 3.21 51.56 -14.45
N VAL A 481 3.10 51.05 -15.68
CA VAL A 481 4.17 50.33 -16.37
C VAL A 481 5.45 51.17 -16.44
N ARG A 482 5.36 52.49 -16.65
CA ARG A 482 6.51 53.40 -16.71
C ARG A 482 7.36 53.35 -15.43
N ASP A 483 6.72 53.26 -14.27
CA ASP A 483 7.39 53.30 -12.97
C ASP A 483 8.10 51.97 -12.71
N LEU A 484 7.47 50.88 -13.16
CA LEU A 484 8.02 49.52 -13.09
C LEU A 484 9.16 49.31 -14.10
N LEU A 485 9.14 49.99 -15.25
CA LEU A 485 10.28 50.04 -16.16
C LEU A 485 11.43 50.86 -15.55
N ALA A 486 11.11 52.03 -14.99
CA ALA A 486 12.10 52.95 -14.42
C ALA A 486 12.85 52.36 -13.22
N ASP A 487 12.18 51.58 -12.38
CA ASP A 487 12.82 50.89 -11.26
C ASP A 487 13.41 49.52 -11.62
N GLY A 488 13.20 49.06 -12.86
CA GLY A 488 13.69 47.80 -13.39
C GLY A 488 12.94 46.56 -12.89
N SER A 489 11.71 46.72 -12.39
CA SER A 489 10.81 45.59 -12.10
C SER A 489 10.23 44.96 -13.37
N LEU A 490 10.11 45.73 -14.45
CA LEU A 490 9.80 45.28 -15.80
C LEU A 490 10.94 45.67 -16.75
N VAL A 491 11.09 44.93 -17.84
CA VAL A 491 11.89 45.33 -19.01
C VAL A 491 11.04 45.19 -20.27
N GLU A 492 11.12 46.15 -21.19
CA GLU A 492 10.49 46.05 -22.50
C GLU A 492 11.28 45.10 -23.40
N VAL A 493 10.61 44.14 -24.02
CA VAL A 493 11.23 43.14 -24.90
C VAL A 493 11.18 43.66 -26.34
N SER A 494 12.36 44.00 -26.89
CA SER A 494 12.48 44.72 -28.17
C SER A 494 12.24 43.86 -29.42
N GLU A 495 12.42 42.54 -29.32
CA GLU A 495 12.06 41.57 -30.36
C GLU A 495 10.94 40.69 -29.83
N ALA A 496 9.73 40.88 -30.37
CA ALA A 496 8.55 40.17 -29.91
C ALA A 496 8.72 38.66 -30.19
N THR A 497 8.92 37.85 -29.14
CA THR A 497 8.77 36.38 -29.17
C THR A 497 7.35 35.94 -29.55
N THR A 498 6.41 36.88 -29.56
CA THR A 498 5.02 36.70 -29.98
C THR A 498 4.62 37.81 -30.96
N GLN A 499 4.29 37.45 -32.22
CA GLN A 499 3.68 38.40 -33.14
C GLN A 499 2.33 38.89 -32.57
N PRO A 500 1.95 40.17 -32.80
CA PRO A 500 0.63 40.65 -32.39
C PRO A 500 -0.44 39.73 -33.00
N PRO A 501 -1.40 39.23 -32.20
CA PRO A 501 -2.40 38.31 -32.68
C PRO A 501 -3.18 38.93 -33.85
N ALA A 502 -3.24 38.23 -34.98
CA ALA A 502 -3.99 38.69 -36.14
C ALA A 502 -5.48 38.84 -35.77
N PRO A 503 -6.15 39.96 -36.13
CA PRO A 503 -7.55 40.15 -35.83
C PRO A 503 -8.38 39.11 -36.62
N ARG A 504 -9.06 38.21 -35.92
CA ARG A 504 -10.21 37.50 -36.48
C ARG A 504 -11.47 38.24 -36.06
N VAL A 505 -12.16 38.79 -37.06
CA VAL A 505 -13.47 39.46 -36.95
C VAL A 505 -14.51 38.49 -36.44
#